data_AF-A0AAU1SCL2-F1
#
_entry.id   AF-A0AAU1SCL2-F1
#
_cell.length_a   1.000
_cell.length_b   1.000
_cell.length_c   1.000
_cell.angle_alpha   90.00
_cell.angle_beta   90.00
_cell.angle_gamma   90.00
#
_symmetry.space_group_name_H-M   'P 1'
#
loop_
_entity.id
_entity.type
_entity.pdbx_description
1 polymer ?
#
loop_
_entity_poly.entity_id
_entity_poly.type
_entity_poly.pdbx_seq_one_letter_code
_entity_poly.pdbx_strand_id
1 'polypeptide(L)'
;MAEAQIILSHSRDSGIVAIASGEQYPWAHTALAESGFRRDDDGVYHLPADGNQTTVVDLVKCAKRHRTSVHTSSRRFIGDAARDLARQLPGQWTTSVEIYSHPAWQEDLVPWIWDSGELGRALQSERIPYAATLTDTVHGTTLLFVERPDRQLDYLVGAFAPEGLEEGYGDPHAPRSIVLPPFAGRAAQAVADRYLPSYEQAVHARRTSAIAAVLGGIRSEHDTWQAMVASGRYSDATPLSAAALGAATEEFLDHSWRRFLTVVDHAPTLIDRCRPASSPWPDDAATLSRLADAVTDAETLLDEVVHGGPVPSQERNARAWPAIETWLTDGETFLRQARVSAPHRRPALPVSAPARPLTAARPTHLSH
;
A
#
# COMPACT_ATOMS: atom_id res chain seq x y z
N MET A 1 -27.15 -2.47 -16.87
CA MET A 1 -27.00 -3.70 -16.08
C MET A 1 -25.94 -4.52 -16.77
N ALA A 2 -24.79 -4.69 -16.13
CA ALA A 2 -23.73 -5.51 -16.70
C ALA A 2 -24.17 -6.99 -16.70
N GLU A 3 -24.35 -7.56 -17.90
CA GLU A 3 -24.73 -8.97 -18.09
C GLU A 3 -23.67 -9.91 -17.50
N ALA A 4 -24.07 -11.15 -17.18
CA ALA A 4 -23.16 -12.18 -16.72
C ALA A 4 -22.12 -12.49 -17.81
N GLN A 5 -20.85 -12.56 -17.45
CA GLN A 5 -19.76 -12.83 -18.38
C GLN A 5 -18.77 -13.86 -17.82
N ILE A 6 -18.17 -14.63 -18.71
CA ILE A 6 -17.10 -15.60 -18.43
C ILE A 6 -15.89 -15.25 -19.28
N ILE A 7 -14.74 -15.09 -18.65
CA ILE A 7 -13.46 -14.87 -19.33
C ILE A 7 -12.65 -16.16 -19.24
N LEU A 8 -12.30 -16.74 -20.38
CA LEU A 8 -11.46 -17.91 -20.50
C LEU A 8 -10.01 -17.49 -20.77
N SER A 9 -9.07 -17.99 -19.96
CA SER A 9 -7.64 -17.74 -20.11
C SER A 9 -6.88 -19.06 -20.04
N HIS A 10 -5.65 -19.09 -20.59
CA HIS A 10 -4.80 -20.26 -20.50
C HIS A 10 -3.80 -20.13 -19.33
N SER A 11 -3.78 -21.13 -18.45
CA SER A 11 -2.78 -21.38 -17.42
C SER A 11 -1.82 -22.49 -17.88
N ARG A 12 -0.53 -22.34 -17.61
CA ARG A 12 0.50 -23.35 -17.91
C ARG A 12 0.30 -24.60 -17.06
N ASP A 13 -0.09 -24.41 -15.80
CA ASP A 13 -0.13 -25.48 -14.80
C ASP A 13 -1.52 -26.13 -14.72
N SER A 14 -2.58 -25.35 -15.01
CA SER A 14 -3.98 -25.78 -14.83
C SER A 14 -4.78 -25.87 -16.14
N GLY A 15 -4.18 -25.58 -17.30
CA GLY A 15 -4.88 -25.60 -18.58
C GLY A 15 -5.87 -24.44 -18.74
N ILE A 16 -7.12 -24.72 -19.14
CA ILE A 16 -8.12 -23.66 -19.35
C ILE A 16 -8.69 -23.21 -18.01
N VAL A 17 -8.54 -21.92 -17.73
CA VAL A 17 -9.07 -21.23 -16.55
C VAL A 17 -10.23 -20.34 -16.98
N ALA A 18 -11.27 -20.28 -16.16
CA ALA A 18 -12.46 -19.47 -16.36
C ALA A 18 -12.71 -18.55 -15.15
N ILE A 19 -13.03 -17.29 -15.44
CA ILE A 19 -13.37 -16.30 -14.42
C ILE A 19 -14.76 -15.74 -14.73
N ALA A 20 -15.68 -15.93 -13.80
CA ALA A 20 -17.04 -15.42 -13.89
C ALA A 20 -17.14 -14.02 -13.28
N SER A 21 -17.82 -13.10 -13.96
CA SER A 21 -18.08 -11.76 -13.44
C SER A 21 -19.36 -11.13 -14.01
N GLY A 22 -19.73 -9.95 -13.52
CA GLY A 22 -20.95 -9.21 -13.90
C GLY A 22 -21.92 -9.06 -12.73
N GLU A 23 -22.96 -8.24 -12.88
CA GLU A 23 -24.01 -8.10 -11.83
C GLU A 23 -24.75 -9.43 -11.63
N GLN A 24 -24.90 -10.20 -12.71
CA GLN A 24 -25.56 -11.51 -12.73
C GLN A 24 -24.55 -12.67 -12.72
N TYR A 25 -23.36 -12.47 -12.14
CA TYR A 25 -22.32 -13.49 -12.06
C TYR A 25 -22.77 -14.87 -11.50
N PRO A 26 -23.82 -15.02 -10.65
CA PRO A 26 -24.27 -16.35 -10.24
C PRO A 26 -24.68 -17.23 -11.43
N TRP A 27 -25.23 -16.66 -12.51
CA TRP A 27 -25.56 -17.41 -13.73
C TRP A 27 -24.31 -17.88 -14.48
N ALA A 28 -23.23 -17.10 -14.46
CA ALA A 28 -21.94 -17.52 -14.98
C ALA A 28 -21.35 -18.67 -14.16
N HIS A 29 -21.48 -18.65 -12.83
CA HIS A 29 -21.09 -19.77 -11.97
C HIS A 29 -21.89 -21.05 -12.24
N THR A 30 -23.21 -20.95 -12.40
CA THR A 30 -24.06 -22.09 -12.75
C THR A 30 -23.67 -22.68 -14.10
N ALA A 31 -23.45 -21.85 -15.12
CA ALA A 31 -23.03 -22.30 -16.44
C ALA A 31 -21.68 -23.05 -16.40
N LEU A 32 -20.70 -22.54 -15.63
CA LEU A 32 -19.40 -23.19 -15.45
C LEU A 32 -19.54 -24.55 -14.76
N ALA A 33 -20.28 -24.61 -13.65
CA ALA A 33 -20.49 -25.85 -12.91
C ALA A 33 -21.23 -26.91 -13.74
N GLU A 34 -22.31 -26.54 -14.45
CA GLU A 34 -23.06 -27.45 -15.33
C GLU A 34 -22.21 -27.99 -16.48
N SER A 35 -21.28 -27.16 -16.98
CA SER A 35 -20.37 -27.56 -18.06
C SER A 35 -19.21 -28.44 -17.58
N GLY A 36 -19.01 -28.62 -16.28
CA GLY A 36 -17.97 -29.50 -15.72
C GLY A 36 -16.68 -28.80 -15.27
N PHE A 37 -16.64 -27.46 -15.21
CA PHE A 37 -15.54 -26.73 -14.59
C PHE A 37 -15.59 -26.89 -13.06
N ARG A 38 -14.41 -26.98 -12.43
CA ARG A 38 -14.29 -27.08 -10.98
C ARG A 38 -13.70 -25.79 -10.40
N ARG A 39 -14.29 -25.32 -9.31
CA ARG A 39 -13.82 -24.14 -8.59
C ARG A 39 -12.77 -24.56 -7.56
N ASP A 40 -11.66 -23.84 -7.49
CA ASP A 40 -10.65 -24.00 -6.43
C ASP A 40 -10.93 -23.08 -5.23
N ASP A 41 -10.03 -23.11 -4.25
CA ASP A 41 -10.12 -22.32 -3.01
C ASP A 41 -9.97 -20.81 -3.26
N ASP A 42 -9.21 -20.41 -4.30
CA ASP A 42 -9.08 -19.02 -4.76
C ASP A 42 -10.33 -18.55 -5.56
N GLY A 43 -11.30 -19.45 -5.72
CA GLY A 43 -12.56 -19.18 -6.40
C GLY A 43 -12.47 -19.19 -7.93
N VAL A 44 -11.33 -19.58 -8.48
CA VAL A 44 -11.02 -19.69 -9.91
C VAL A 44 -11.59 -21.01 -10.44
N TYR A 45 -12.18 -20.98 -11.64
CA TYR A 45 -12.69 -22.19 -12.28
C TYR A 45 -11.66 -22.79 -13.23
N HIS A 46 -11.42 -24.08 -13.12
CA HIS A 46 -10.46 -24.81 -13.95
C HIS A 46 -11.19 -25.90 -14.73
N LEU A 47 -10.78 -26.06 -15.99
CA LEU A 47 -11.12 -27.24 -16.76
C LEU A 47 -10.25 -28.41 -16.24
N PRO A 48 -10.84 -29.52 -15.80
CA PRO A 48 -10.07 -30.70 -15.38
C PRO A 48 -9.11 -31.18 -16.47
N ALA A 49 -8.00 -31.83 -16.10
CA ALA A 49 -6.98 -32.30 -17.06
C ALA A 49 -7.51 -33.38 -18.04
N ASP A 50 -8.57 -34.07 -17.65
CA ASP A 50 -9.37 -35.02 -18.44
C ASP A 50 -10.48 -34.33 -19.27
N GLY A 51 -10.64 -33.02 -19.12
CA GLY A 51 -11.55 -32.19 -19.88
C GLY A 51 -11.17 -32.13 -21.36
N ASN A 52 -12.17 -32.30 -22.22
CA ASN A 52 -12.02 -32.40 -23.66
C ASN A 52 -12.60 -31.15 -24.35
N GLN A 53 -12.32 -30.97 -25.66
CA GLN A 53 -12.89 -29.84 -26.44
C GLN A 53 -14.42 -29.76 -26.37
N THR A 54 -15.09 -30.89 -26.13
CA THR A 54 -16.54 -30.96 -25.91
C THR A 54 -16.99 -30.18 -24.69
N THR A 55 -16.18 -30.08 -23.63
CA THR A 55 -16.50 -29.31 -22.42
C THR A 55 -16.61 -27.81 -22.70
N VAL A 56 -15.76 -27.26 -23.57
CA VAL A 56 -15.84 -25.84 -23.98
C VAL A 56 -17.06 -25.60 -24.86
N VAL A 57 -17.41 -26.55 -25.73
CA VAL A 57 -18.64 -26.47 -26.53
C VAL A 57 -19.88 -26.51 -25.63
N ASP A 58 -19.87 -27.36 -24.61
CA ASP A 58 -20.97 -27.46 -23.65
C ASP A 58 -21.05 -26.23 -22.74
N LEU A 59 -19.92 -25.60 -22.39
CA LEU A 59 -19.89 -24.30 -21.74
C LEU A 59 -20.62 -23.25 -22.59
N VAL A 60 -20.32 -23.15 -23.90
CA VAL A 60 -20.99 -22.17 -24.77
C VAL A 60 -22.50 -22.41 -24.84
N LYS A 61 -22.95 -23.68 -24.83
CA LYS A 61 -24.38 -24.02 -24.77
C LYS A 61 -25.01 -23.63 -23.43
N CYS A 62 -24.36 -23.94 -22.31
CA CYS A 62 -24.84 -23.60 -20.98
C CYS A 62 -24.87 -22.08 -20.75
N ALA A 63 -23.84 -21.37 -21.20
CA ALA A 63 -23.76 -19.91 -21.11
C ALA A 63 -24.92 -19.26 -21.89
N LYS A 64 -25.24 -19.72 -23.10
CA LYS A 64 -26.42 -19.25 -23.85
C LYS A 64 -27.73 -19.48 -23.11
N ARG A 65 -27.89 -20.65 -22.45
CA ARG A 65 -29.09 -20.97 -21.65
C ARG A 65 -29.25 -20.00 -20.47
N HIS A 66 -28.14 -19.65 -19.84
CA HIS A 66 -28.09 -18.81 -18.65
C HIS A 66 -27.88 -17.31 -18.95
N ARG A 67 -27.99 -16.89 -20.23
CA ARG A 67 -27.78 -15.50 -20.68
C ARG A 67 -26.42 -14.93 -20.27
N THR A 68 -25.40 -15.76 -20.35
CA THR A 68 -24.01 -15.43 -20.02
C THR A 68 -23.18 -15.33 -21.29
N SER A 69 -22.36 -14.29 -21.42
CA SER A 69 -21.38 -14.17 -22.50
C SER A 69 -20.10 -14.94 -22.16
N VAL A 70 -19.44 -15.50 -23.18
CA VAL A 70 -18.14 -16.17 -23.01
C VAL A 70 -17.13 -15.48 -23.91
N HIS A 71 -16.03 -15.02 -23.32
CA HIS A 71 -14.94 -14.34 -24.01
C HIS A 71 -13.65 -15.12 -23.80
N THR A 72 -12.84 -15.28 -24.83
CA THR A 72 -11.49 -15.83 -24.71
C THR A 72 -10.50 -14.69 -24.60
N SER A 73 -9.74 -14.67 -23.52
CA SER A 73 -8.59 -13.79 -23.36
C SER A 73 -7.43 -14.31 -24.21
N SER A 74 -6.77 -13.42 -24.94
CA SER A 74 -5.49 -13.72 -25.58
C SER A 74 -4.32 -13.70 -24.60
N ARG A 75 -4.58 -13.35 -23.33
CA ARG A 75 -3.57 -13.21 -22.28
C ARG A 75 -3.44 -14.52 -21.51
N ARG A 76 -2.26 -14.74 -20.95
CA ARG A 76 -2.04 -15.81 -19.99
C ARG A 76 -2.81 -15.48 -18.70
N PHE A 77 -3.27 -16.50 -18.00
CA PHE A 77 -3.91 -16.33 -16.70
C PHE A 77 -3.03 -15.49 -15.75
N ILE A 78 -3.64 -14.51 -15.06
CA ILE A 78 -2.90 -13.53 -14.26
C ILE A 78 -2.11 -14.18 -13.12
N GLY A 79 -2.62 -15.25 -12.51
CA GLY A 79 -1.94 -15.95 -11.41
C GLY A 79 -0.60 -16.55 -11.84
N ASP A 80 -0.51 -16.98 -13.09
CA ASP A 80 0.76 -17.46 -13.65
C ASP A 80 1.76 -16.32 -13.88
N ALA A 81 1.29 -15.18 -14.39
CA ALA A 81 2.13 -14.00 -14.60
C ALA A 81 2.64 -13.45 -13.27
N ALA A 82 1.78 -13.39 -12.25
CA ALA A 82 2.13 -12.98 -10.90
C ALA A 82 3.15 -13.94 -10.26
N ARG A 83 2.97 -15.27 -10.42
CA ARG A 83 3.93 -16.27 -9.92
C ARG A 83 5.30 -16.14 -10.60
N ASP A 84 5.33 -15.91 -11.92
CA ASP A 84 6.58 -15.70 -12.65
C ASP A 84 7.28 -14.39 -12.25
N LEU A 85 6.50 -13.34 -11.93
CA LEU A 85 7.01 -12.09 -11.38
C LEU A 85 7.58 -12.30 -9.97
N ALA A 86 6.81 -12.90 -9.06
CA ALA A 86 7.20 -13.16 -7.67
C ALA A 86 8.52 -13.94 -7.55
N ARG A 87 8.72 -14.97 -8.39
CA ARG A 87 9.98 -15.74 -8.43
C ARG A 87 11.21 -14.93 -8.81
N GLN A 88 11.03 -13.79 -9.47
CA GLN A 88 12.11 -12.94 -9.96
C GLN A 88 12.29 -11.66 -9.14
N LEU A 89 11.35 -11.36 -8.23
CA LEU A 89 11.48 -10.26 -7.30
C LEU A 89 12.52 -10.59 -6.22
N PRO A 90 13.26 -9.57 -5.72
CA PRO A 90 14.13 -9.74 -4.56
C PRO A 90 13.28 -10.00 -3.30
N GLY A 91 13.69 -10.97 -2.48
CA GLY A 91 12.98 -11.32 -1.24
C GLY A 91 12.10 -12.55 -1.39
N GLN A 92 11.13 -12.70 -0.47
CA GLN A 92 10.19 -13.82 -0.45
C GLN A 92 8.78 -13.29 -0.69
N TRP A 93 8.25 -13.60 -1.87
CA TRP A 93 6.95 -13.12 -2.32
C TRP A 93 5.97 -14.28 -2.47
N THR A 94 4.83 -14.18 -1.82
CA THR A 94 3.68 -15.08 -2.03
C THR A 94 2.68 -14.40 -2.95
N THR A 95 1.91 -15.21 -3.68
CA THR A 95 0.93 -14.71 -4.64
C THR A 95 -0.44 -15.30 -4.37
N SER A 96 -1.47 -14.49 -4.43
CA SER A 96 -2.87 -14.94 -4.45
C SER A 96 -3.62 -14.27 -5.59
N VAL A 97 -4.67 -14.91 -6.09
CA VAL A 97 -5.55 -14.35 -7.12
C VAL A 97 -6.85 -13.92 -6.46
N GLU A 98 -7.24 -12.67 -6.70
CA GLU A 98 -8.49 -12.12 -6.20
C GLU A 98 -9.47 -11.99 -7.36
N ILE A 99 -10.69 -12.48 -7.16
CA ILE A 99 -11.77 -12.42 -8.14
C ILE A 99 -12.84 -11.47 -7.64
N TYR A 100 -13.03 -10.38 -8.37
CA TYR A 100 -14.07 -9.40 -8.10
C TYR A 100 -15.26 -9.73 -9.00
N SER A 101 -15.99 -10.82 -8.75
CA SER A 101 -17.07 -11.26 -9.65
C SER A 101 -18.14 -10.17 -9.83
N HIS A 102 -18.55 -9.51 -8.74
CA HIS A 102 -19.49 -8.39 -8.76
C HIS A 102 -18.75 -7.04 -8.90
N PRO A 103 -19.21 -6.09 -9.74
CA PRO A 103 -18.56 -4.77 -9.90
C PRO A 103 -18.35 -4.01 -8.59
N ALA A 104 -19.32 -4.02 -7.68
CA ALA A 104 -19.19 -3.34 -6.38
C ALA A 104 -18.01 -3.86 -5.53
N TRP A 105 -17.61 -5.13 -5.67
CA TRP A 105 -16.47 -5.66 -4.92
C TRP A 105 -15.13 -5.07 -5.37
N GLN A 106 -15.05 -4.58 -6.62
CA GLN A 106 -13.89 -3.85 -7.08
C GLN A 106 -13.83 -2.44 -6.44
N GLU A 107 -14.99 -1.81 -6.23
CA GLU A 107 -15.09 -0.49 -5.59
C GLU A 107 -14.61 -0.55 -4.13
N ASP A 108 -14.85 -1.68 -3.45
CA ASP A 108 -14.38 -1.93 -2.08
C ASP A 108 -12.84 -1.92 -1.96
N LEU A 109 -12.09 -2.09 -3.06
CA LEU A 109 -10.62 -2.02 -3.07
C LEU A 109 -10.08 -0.60 -3.07
N VAL A 110 -10.83 0.34 -3.65
CA VAL A 110 -10.37 1.71 -3.90
C VAL A 110 -9.86 2.40 -2.63
N PRO A 111 -10.53 2.29 -1.46
CA PRO A 111 -10.05 2.88 -0.22
C PRO A 111 -8.73 2.30 0.30
N TRP A 112 -8.33 1.12 -0.14
CA TRP A 112 -7.12 0.43 0.36
C TRP A 112 -5.92 0.63 -0.55
N ILE A 113 -6.13 1.04 -1.80
CA ILE A 113 -5.06 1.22 -2.77
C ILE A 113 -4.36 2.55 -2.53
N TRP A 114 -3.05 2.45 -2.34
CA TRP A 114 -2.17 3.58 -2.11
C TRP A 114 -1.43 3.93 -3.38
N ASP A 115 -2.14 4.66 -4.24
CA ASP A 115 -1.67 5.02 -5.57
C ASP A 115 -1.99 6.48 -5.90
N SER A 116 -1.01 7.17 -6.49
CA SER A 116 -1.18 8.49 -7.14
C SER A 116 -1.02 8.43 -8.67
N GLY A 117 -1.04 7.23 -9.25
CA GLY A 117 -0.80 6.94 -10.66
C GLY A 117 -2.05 6.48 -11.43
N GLU A 118 -1.82 5.54 -12.36
CA GLU A 118 -2.85 5.04 -13.28
C GLU A 118 -3.74 3.98 -12.61
N LEU A 119 -3.20 3.18 -11.69
CA LEU A 119 -3.90 2.06 -11.08
C LEU A 119 -5.19 2.48 -10.36
N GLY A 120 -5.12 3.48 -9.48
CA GLY A 120 -6.28 3.95 -8.73
C GLY A 120 -7.37 4.51 -9.65
N ARG A 121 -6.97 5.18 -10.73
CA ARG A 121 -7.90 5.66 -11.77
C ARG A 121 -8.52 4.50 -12.55
N ALA A 122 -7.73 3.50 -12.93
CA ALA A 122 -8.20 2.33 -13.64
C ALA A 122 -9.21 1.54 -12.81
N LEU A 123 -8.96 1.35 -11.52
CA LEU A 123 -9.89 0.69 -10.59
C LEU A 123 -11.21 1.44 -10.41
N GLN A 124 -11.26 2.76 -10.61
CA GLN A 124 -12.49 3.53 -10.50
C GLN A 124 -13.27 3.64 -11.82
N SER A 125 -12.55 3.69 -12.93
CA SER A 125 -13.15 4.02 -14.24
C SER A 125 -13.33 2.83 -15.16
N GLU A 126 -12.65 1.72 -14.89
CA GLU A 126 -12.59 0.56 -15.78
C GLU A 126 -12.91 -0.73 -15.05
N ARG A 127 -13.39 -1.73 -15.78
CA ARG A 127 -13.77 -3.01 -15.20
C ARG A 127 -12.55 -3.94 -15.09
N ILE A 128 -12.15 -4.27 -13.87
CA ILE A 128 -11.08 -5.21 -13.54
C ILE A 128 -11.71 -6.40 -12.78
N PRO A 129 -12.11 -7.49 -13.47
CA PRO A 129 -12.82 -8.61 -12.86
C PRO A 129 -11.96 -9.51 -11.96
N TYR A 130 -10.65 -9.35 -12.04
CA TYR A 130 -9.69 -10.11 -11.25
C TYR A 130 -8.36 -9.35 -11.14
N ALA A 131 -7.63 -9.63 -10.08
CA ALA A 131 -6.27 -9.15 -9.86
C ALA A 131 -5.43 -10.28 -9.25
N ALA A 132 -4.12 -10.06 -9.15
CA ALA A 132 -3.26 -10.86 -8.30
C ALA A 132 -2.62 -9.97 -7.25
N THR A 133 -2.51 -10.47 -6.03
CA THR A 133 -1.73 -9.83 -4.97
C THR A 133 -0.37 -10.49 -4.86
N LEU A 134 0.67 -9.68 -4.62
CA LEU A 134 2.00 -10.16 -4.28
C LEU A 134 2.34 -9.63 -2.88
N THR A 135 2.52 -10.53 -1.92
CA THR A 135 2.81 -10.15 -0.53
C THR A 135 4.24 -10.53 -0.18
N ASP A 136 5.01 -9.54 0.24
CA ASP A 136 6.34 -9.75 0.83
C ASP A 136 6.17 -10.32 2.24
N THR A 137 6.60 -11.56 2.46
CA THR A 137 6.43 -12.25 3.74
C THR A 137 7.36 -11.73 4.84
N VAL A 138 8.38 -10.95 4.49
CA VAL A 138 9.34 -10.38 5.44
C VAL A 138 8.93 -8.97 5.86
N HIS A 139 8.55 -8.14 4.88
CA HIS A 139 8.25 -6.72 5.12
C HIS A 139 6.76 -6.40 5.17
N GLY A 140 5.88 -7.37 4.91
CA GLY A 140 4.42 -7.19 4.93
C GLY A 140 3.90 -6.30 3.82
N THR A 141 4.72 -5.95 2.81
CA THR A 141 4.29 -5.11 1.69
C THR A 141 3.44 -5.92 0.73
N THR A 142 2.21 -5.47 0.50
CA THR A 142 1.31 -6.10 -0.48
C THR A 142 1.18 -5.22 -1.72
N LEU A 143 1.50 -5.82 -2.87
CA LEU A 143 1.34 -5.22 -4.19
C LEU A 143 0.07 -5.74 -4.85
N LEU A 144 -0.68 -4.85 -5.51
CA LEU A 144 -1.75 -5.21 -6.41
C LEU A 144 -1.22 -5.23 -7.85
N PHE A 145 -1.32 -6.38 -8.51
CA PHE A 145 -0.95 -6.59 -9.89
C PHE A 145 -2.21 -6.83 -10.72
N VAL A 146 -2.46 -5.93 -11.67
CA VAL A 146 -3.64 -6.01 -12.54
C VAL A 146 -3.22 -5.98 -14.00
N GLU A 147 -4.08 -6.57 -14.81
CA GLU A 147 -4.04 -6.37 -16.24
C GLU A 147 -4.32 -4.91 -16.59
N ARG A 148 -3.49 -4.29 -17.43
CA ARG A 148 -3.73 -2.92 -17.86
C ARG A 148 -4.95 -2.88 -18.80
N PRO A 149 -5.95 -2.04 -18.51
CA PRO A 149 -7.04 -1.82 -19.44
C PRO A 149 -6.59 -1.12 -20.74
N ASP A 150 -7.34 -1.30 -21.83
CA ASP A 150 -7.09 -0.68 -23.16
C ASP A 150 -5.72 -0.94 -23.85
N ARG A 151 -4.80 -1.68 -23.23
CA ARG A 151 -3.49 -2.01 -23.80
C ARG A 151 -3.19 -3.49 -23.68
N GLN A 152 -3.13 -4.17 -24.82
CA GLN A 152 -2.84 -5.61 -24.87
C GLN A 152 -1.46 -5.90 -24.26
N LEU A 153 -1.43 -6.86 -23.33
CA LEU A 153 -0.25 -7.49 -22.71
C LEU A 153 0.49 -6.71 -21.61
N ASP A 154 0.22 -5.42 -21.43
CA ASP A 154 0.82 -4.68 -20.32
C ASP A 154 0.08 -4.95 -19.00
N TYR A 155 0.82 -4.80 -17.90
CA TYR A 155 0.28 -4.90 -16.55
C TYR A 155 0.48 -3.58 -15.80
N LEU A 156 -0.30 -3.36 -14.77
CA LEU A 156 -0.10 -2.28 -13.80
C LEU A 156 0.23 -2.90 -12.44
N VAL A 157 1.13 -2.25 -11.72
CA VAL A 157 1.42 -2.58 -10.33
C VAL A 157 1.34 -1.35 -9.45
N GLY A 158 0.72 -1.52 -8.29
CA GLY A 158 0.69 -0.56 -7.20
C GLY A 158 0.71 -1.31 -5.87
N ALA A 159 0.55 -0.60 -4.76
CA ALA A 159 0.60 -1.16 -3.43
C ALA A 159 -0.68 -0.81 -2.67
N PHE A 160 -0.98 -1.64 -1.68
CA PHE A 160 -1.92 -1.27 -0.63
C PHE A 160 -1.26 -0.28 0.34
N ALA A 161 -2.07 0.48 1.05
CA ALA A 161 -1.59 1.35 2.12
C ALA A 161 -0.86 0.49 3.17
N PRO A 162 0.31 0.93 3.66
CA PRO A 162 0.99 0.21 4.72
C PRO A 162 0.13 0.22 5.99
N GLU A 163 0.23 -0.85 6.77
CA GLU A 163 -0.46 -0.98 8.06
C GLU A 163 -0.17 0.23 8.96
N GLY A 164 -1.21 0.73 9.64
CA GLY A 164 -1.15 1.93 10.48
C GLY A 164 -1.18 3.27 9.73
N LEU A 165 -1.27 3.28 8.39
CA LEU A 165 -1.39 4.49 7.57
C LEU A 165 -2.59 4.38 6.60
N GLU A 166 -3.75 4.00 7.12
CA GLU A 166 -4.95 3.61 6.36
C GLU A 166 -5.66 4.74 5.59
N GLU A 167 -4.98 5.86 5.33
CA GLU A 167 -5.45 6.86 4.37
C GLU A 167 -5.06 6.42 2.96
N GLY A 168 -5.94 5.68 2.29
CA GLY A 168 -5.76 5.26 0.91
C GLY A 168 -6.03 6.34 -0.13
N TYR A 169 -6.57 5.94 -1.28
CA TYR A 169 -6.70 6.74 -2.52
C TYR A 169 -6.81 8.26 -2.33
N GLY A 170 -5.86 9.00 -2.89
CA GLY A 170 -5.78 10.46 -2.78
C GLY A 170 -4.77 10.99 -1.77
N ASP A 171 -4.10 10.12 -1.00
CA ASP A 171 -2.95 10.50 -0.19
C ASP A 171 -1.86 11.18 -1.06
N PRO A 172 -1.47 12.44 -0.76
CA PRO A 172 -0.43 13.16 -1.51
C PRO A 172 0.95 12.48 -1.46
N HIS A 173 1.16 11.58 -0.49
CA HIS A 173 2.40 10.81 -0.36
C HIS A 173 2.37 9.50 -1.15
N ALA A 174 1.22 9.06 -1.67
CA ALA A 174 1.08 7.78 -2.36
C ALA A 174 2.06 7.67 -3.54
N PRO A 175 2.78 6.55 -3.68
CA PRO A 175 3.66 6.34 -4.81
C PRO A 175 2.85 6.21 -6.11
N ARG A 176 3.47 6.51 -7.24
CA ARG A 176 2.84 6.29 -8.55
C ARG A 176 3.01 4.84 -8.97
N SER A 177 1.91 4.16 -9.23
CA SER A 177 1.87 2.88 -9.95
C SER A 177 2.68 2.96 -11.23
N ILE A 178 3.26 1.81 -11.61
CA ILE A 178 4.05 1.69 -12.83
C ILE A 178 3.44 0.66 -13.78
N VAL A 179 3.61 0.94 -15.07
CA VAL A 179 3.30 -0.02 -16.13
C VAL A 179 4.44 -1.03 -16.22
N LEU A 180 4.08 -2.31 -16.23
CA LEU A 180 5.00 -3.43 -16.36
C LEU A 180 4.85 -4.08 -17.74
N PRO A 181 5.98 -4.42 -18.39
CA PRO A 181 5.94 -5.20 -19.63
C PRO A 181 5.53 -6.65 -19.34
N PRO A 182 5.08 -7.42 -20.36
CA PRO A 182 4.68 -8.82 -20.17
C PRO A 182 5.82 -9.79 -19.84
N PHE A 183 7.07 -9.32 -19.88
CA PHE A 183 8.25 -10.14 -19.63
C PHE A 183 8.64 -10.11 -18.16
N ALA A 184 8.40 -11.21 -17.44
CA ALA A 184 8.56 -11.30 -15.99
C ALA A 184 9.90 -10.77 -15.46
N GLY A 185 11.03 -11.01 -16.13
CA GLY A 185 12.33 -10.48 -15.68
C GLY A 185 12.48 -8.97 -15.81
N ARG A 186 11.95 -8.38 -16.89
CA ARG A 186 11.93 -6.91 -17.04
C ARG A 186 10.91 -6.27 -16.11
N ALA A 187 9.78 -6.93 -15.88
CA ALA A 187 8.77 -6.51 -14.92
C ALA A 187 9.34 -6.52 -13.48
N ALA A 188 9.98 -7.62 -13.08
CA ALA A 188 10.63 -7.75 -11.77
C ALA A 188 11.70 -6.68 -11.57
N GLN A 189 12.54 -6.45 -12.60
CA GLN A 189 13.52 -5.37 -12.56
C GLN A 189 12.87 -4.00 -12.40
N ALA A 190 11.79 -3.71 -13.13
CA ALA A 190 11.09 -2.44 -13.01
C ALA A 190 10.48 -2.25 -11.60
N VAL A 191 9.94 -3.32 -11.01
CA VAL A 191 9.43 -3.29 -9.63
C VAL A 191 10.56 -3.07 -8.63
N ALA A 192 11.62 -3.86 -8.70
CA ALA A 192 12.75 -3.83 -7.77
C ALA A 192 13.56 -2.52 -7.84
N ASP A 193 13.86 -2.05 -9.06
CA ASP A 193 14.74 -0.89 -9.25
C ASP A 193 13.99 0.45 -9.17
N ARG A 194 12.66 0.45 -9.35
CA ARG A 194 11.87 1.69 -9.43
C ARG A 194 10.70 1.74 -8.46
N TYR A 195 9.85 0.72 -8.43
CA TYR A 195 8.63 0.78 -7.64
C TYR A 195 8.89 0.64 -6.14
N LEU A 196 9.59 -0.43 -5.71
CA LEU A 196 9.88 -0.67 -4.29
C LEU A 196 10.66 0.49 -3.64
N PRO A 197 11.71 1.06 -4.26
CA PRO A 197 12.38 2.23 -3.69
C PRO A 197 11.46 3.46 -3.59
N SER A 198 10.58 3.66 -4.57
CA SER A 198 9.59 4.76 -4.54
C SER A 198 8.54 4.54 -3.44
N TYR A 199 8.12 3.29 -3.23
CA TYR A 199 7.20 2.90 -2.18
C TYR A 199 7.84 3.14 -0.80
N GLU A 200 9.06 2.66 -0.57
CA GLU A 200 9.77 2.91 0.70
C GLU A 200 9.96 4.41 0.99
N GLN A 201 10.24 5.20 -0.05
CA GLN A 201 10.34 6.66 0.09
C GLN A 201 8.99 7.29 0.45
N ALA A 202 7.90 6.83 -0.15
CA ALA A 202 6.55 7.26 0.19
C ALA A 202 6.19 6.91 1.64
N VAL A 203 6.47 5.68 2.09
CA VAL A 203 6.21 5.24 3.48
C VAL A 203 6.97 6.12 4.45
N HIS A 204 8.26 6.34 4.18
CA HIS A 204 9.11 7.19 5.01
C HIS A 204 8.58 8.63 5.11
N ALA A 205 8.20 9.22 3.97
CA ALA A 205 7.65 10.56 3.92
C ALA A 205 6.31 10.67 4.65
N ARG A 206 5.41 9.69 4.48
CA ARG A 206 4.09 9.68 5.12
C ARG A 206 4.19 9.55 6.63
N ARG A 207 5.03 8.65 7.14
CA ARG A 207 5.31 8.49 8.59
C ARG A 207 5.90 9.78 9.19
N THR A 208 6.88 10.38 8.50
CA THR A 208 7.47 11.65 8.94
C THR A 208 6.42 12.76 8.99
N SER A 209 5.52 12.83 8.00
CA SER A 209 4.44 13.81 7.97
C SER A 209 3.37 13.55 9.05
N ALA A 210 3.05 12.29 9.32
CA ALA A 210 2.10 11.90 10.39
C ALA A 210 2.59 12.38 11.76
N ILE A 211 3.85 12.10 12.09
CA ILE A 211 4.47 12.56 13.34
C ILE A 211 4.49 14.09 13.41
N ALA A 212 4.90 14.76 12.33
CA ALA A 212 4.92 16.22 12.29
C ALA A 212 3.53 16.85 12.54
N ALA A 213 2.48 16.30 11.91
CA ALA A 213 1.12 16.76 12.07
C ALA A 213 0.60 16.56 13.51
N VAL A 214 0.89 15.41 14.10
CA VAL A 214 0.52 15.09 15.50
C VAL A 214 1.22 16.03 16.48
N LEU A 215 2.54 16.17 16.39
CA LEU A 215 3.30 17.05 17.29
C LEU A 215 2.88 18.51 17.15
N GLY A 216 2.65 18.99 15.92
CA GLY A 216 2.15 20.34 15.66
C GLY A 216 0.77 20.57 16.27
N GLY A 217 -0.12 19.59 16.19
CA GLY A 217 -1.44 19.68 16.77
C GLY A 217 -1.47 19.60 18.30
N ILE A 218 -0.65 18.73 18.91
CA ILE A 218 -0.49 18.69 20.38
C ILE A 218 0.10 20.03 20.87
N ARG A 219 1.09 20.60 20.16
CA ARG A 219 1.67 21.89 20.51
C ARG A 219 0.64 23.02 20.48
N SER A 220 -0.16 23.10 19.40
CA SER A 220 -1.21 24.12 19.29
C SER A 220 -2.25 24.04 20.41
N GLU A 221 -2.59 22.81 20.82
CA GLU A 221 -3.53 22.57 21.91
C GLU A 221 -2.90 22.91 23.28
N HIS A 222 -1.63 22.54 23.47
CA HIS A 222 -0.85 22.88 24.66
C HIS A 222 -0.73 24.41 24.84
N ASP A 223 -0.42 25.15 23.77
CA ASP A 223 -0.35 26.62 23.79
C ASP A 223 -1.70 27.24 24.17
N THR A 224 -2.80 26.68 23.65
CA THR A 224 -4.16 27.12 23.99
C THR A 224 -4.49 26.85 25.46
N TRP A 225 -4.19 25.64 25.95
CA TRP A 225 -4.37 25.27 27.34
C TRP A 225 -3.52 26.14 28.29
N GLN A 226 -2.26 26.41 27.95
CA GLN A 226 -1.39 27.28 28.74
C GLN A 226 -1.96 28.70 28.85
N ALA A 227 -2.49 29.24 27.76
CA ALA A 227 -3.15 30.55 27.77
C ALA A 227 -4.43 30.56 28.63
N MET A 228 -5.22 29.47 28.61
CA MET A 228 -6.39 29.31 29.47
C MET A 228 -6.00 29.25 30.96
N VAL A 229 -4.98 28.47 31.31
CA VAL A 229 -4.44 28.36 32.68
C VAL A 229 -3.95 29.72 33.16
N ALA A 230 -3.17 30.43 32.35
CA ALA A 230 -2.59 31.71 32.71
C ALA A 230 -3.65 32.82 32.88
N SER A 231 -4.71 32.80 32.08
CA SER A 231 -5.77 33.82 32.11
C SER A 231 -6.92 33.48 33.08
N GLY A 232 -7.05 32.21 33.49
CA GLY A 232 -8.19 31.70 34.24
C GLY A 232 -9.51 31.82 33.46
N ARG A 233 -9.45 31.81 32.13
CA ARG A 233 -10.59 32.04 31.22
C ARG A 233 -10.56 31.09 30.02
N TYR A 234 -11.73 30.83 29.46
CA TYR A 234 -11.88 30.18 28.16
C TYR A 234 -11.46 31.13 27.02
N SER A 235 -11.31 30.60 25.81
CA SER A 235 -11.00 31.35 24.59
C SER A 235 -12.04 32.43 24.25
N ASP A 236 -13.28 32.30 24.75
CA ASP A 236 -14.36 33.29 24.61
C ASP A 236 -14.36 34.35 25.73
N ALA A 237 -13.31 34.38 26.56
CA ALA A 237 -13.12 35.23 27.74
C ALA A 237 -14.05 34.92 28.95
N THR A 238 -14.84 33.84 28.90
CA THR A 238 -15.66 33.40 30.03
C THR A 238 -14.78 32.94 31.20
N PRO A 239 -15.04 33.36 32.46
CA PRO A 239 -14.30 32.89 33.63
C PRO A 239 -14.33 31.38 33.79
N LEU A 240 -13.19 30.78 34.12
CA LEU A 240 -13.04 29.35 34.29
C LEU A 240 -13.03 28.99 35.77
N SER A 241 -13.87 28.04 36.19
CA SER A 241 -13.86 27.55 37.57
C SER A 241 -12.71 26.56 37.80
N ALA A 242 -12.30 26.37 39.05
CA ALA A 242 -11.25 25.39 39.37
C ALA A 242 -11.61 23.96 38.93
N ALA A 243 -12.88 23.57 39.07
CA ALA A 243 -13.37 22.27 38.61
C ALA A 243 -13.34 22.16 37.08
N ALA A 244 -13.71 23.23 36.37
CA ALA A 244 -13.62 23.28 34.91
C ALA A 244 -12.18 23.22 34.42
N LEU A 245 -11.24 23.81 35.15
CA LEU A 245 -9.81 23.76 34.81
C LEU A 245 -9.24 22.35 34.97
N GLY A 246 -9.64 21.65 36.04
CA GLY A 246 -9.30 20.25 36.26
C GLY A 246 -9.80 19.36 35.11
N ALA A 247 -11.08 19.49 34.76
CA ALA A 247 -11.67 18.73 33.65
C ALA A 247 -10.98 19.02 32.30
N ALA A 248 -10.73 20.29 31.98
CA ALA A 248 -10.03 20.67 30.75
C ALA A 248 -8.60 20.14 30.69
N THR A 249 -7.92 20.04 31.83
CA THR A 249 -6.56 19.47 31.92
C THR A 249 -6.59 17.96 31.69
N GLU A 250 -7.55 17.26 32.28
CA GLU A 250 -7.71 15.81 32.06
C GLU A 250 -8.03 15.48 30.59
N GLU A 251 -8.92 16.26 29.97
CA GLU A 251 -9.27 16.14 28.55
C GLU A 251 -8.05 16.37 27.65
N PHE A 252 -7.32 17.46 27.88
CA PHE A 252 -6.08 17.77 27.14
C PHE A 252 -5.06 16.63 27.23
N LEU A 253 -4.81 16.10 28.43
CA LEU A 253 -3.82 15.03 28.62
C LEU A 253 -4.29 13.72 27.97
N ASP A 254 -5.58 13.38 28.06
CA ASP A 254 -6.13 12.18 27.43
C ASP A 254 -6.07 12.27 25.89
N HIS A 255 -6.42 13.43 25.35
CA HIS A 255 -6.34 13.67 23.91
C HIS A 255 -4.88 13.66 23.42
N SER A 256 -3.97 14.31 24.16
CA SER A 256 -2.53 14.29 23.85
C SER A 256 -1.97 12.88 23.83
N TRP A 257 -2.34 12.04 24.80
CA TRP A 257 -1.93 10.63 24.83
C TRP A 257 -2.42 9.86 23.60
N ARG A 258 -3.73 9.94 23.28
CA ARG A 258 -4.29 9.22 22.12
C ARG A 258 -3.60 9.62 20.81
N ARG A 259 -3.31 10.90 20.63
CA ARG A 259 -2.59 11.39 19.44
C ARG A 259 -1.13 10.95 19.44
N PHE A 260 -0.49 10.93 20.61
CA PHE A 260 0.91 10.53 20.75
C PHE A 260 1.14 9.05 20.38
N LEU A 261 0.12 8.19 20.41
CA LEU A 261 0.23 6.82 19.92
C LEU A 261 0.69 6.74 18.45
N THR A 262 0.33 7.71 17.60
CA THR A 262 0.88 7.79 16.24
C THR A 262 2.40 8.00 16.21
N VAL A 263 2.96 8.69 17.21
CA VAL A 263 4.42 8.82 17.37
C VAL A 263 4.99 7.48 17.81
N VAL A 264 4.37 6.81 18.77
CA VAL A 264 4.77 5.47 19.24
C VAL A 264 4.79 4.47 18.08
N ASP A 265 3.75 4.45 17.23
CA ASP A 265 3.63 3.50 16.11
C ASP A 265 4.66 3.72 14.98
N HIS A 266 5.17 4.95 14.81
CA HIS A 266 5.94 5.31 13.62
C HIS A 266 7.37 5.78 13.89
N ALA A 267 7.65 6.30 15.09
CA ALA A 267 8.97 6.81 15.45
C ALA A 267 10.05 5.72 15.45
N PRO A 268 9.85 4.50 16.01
CA PRO A 268 10.91 3.50 16.10
C PRO A 268 11.55 3.18 14.75
N THR A 269 10.75 2.92 13.72
CA THR A 269 11.27 2.61 12.37
C THR A 269 11.98 3.79 11.71
N LEU A 270 11.64 5.03 12.06
CA LEU A 270 12.33 6.22 11.55
C LEU A 270 13.63 6.50 12.32
N ILE A 271 13.64 6.29 13.64
CA ILE A 271 14.83 6.41 14.50
C ILE A 271 15.88 5.40 14.06
N ASP A 272 15.49 4.15 13.80
CA ASP A 272 16.39 3.09 13.33
C ASP A 272 17.10 3.40 12.02
N ARG A 273 16.54 4.31 11.21
CA ARG A 273 17.13 4.79 9.95
C ARG A 273 18.01 6.02 10.15
N CYS A 274 17.85 6.76 11.24
CA CYS A 274 18.64 7.95 11.50
C CYS A 274 20.12 7.58 11.72
N ARG A 275 21.01 8.28 11.00
CA ARG A 275 22.47 8.10 11.11
C ARG A 275 23.11 9.46 11.40
N PRO A 276 23.02 9.97 12.64
CA PRO A 276 23.45 11.33 12.98
C PRO A 276 24.92 11.58 12.64
N ALA A 277 25.80 10.59 12.84
CA ALA A 277 27.22 10.67 12.50
C ALA A 277 27.52 10.88 11.00
N SER A 278 26.59 10.52 10.12
CA SER A 278 26.68 10.72 8.67
C SER A 278 25.80 11.88 8.18
N SER A 279 25.14 12.58 9.10
CA SER A 279 24.27 13.71 8.82
C SER A 279 25.03 15.04 8.96
N PRO A 280 24.46 16.16 8.48
CA PRO A 280 24.99 17.50 8.74
C PRO A 280 24.99 17.93 10.22
N TRP A 281 24.30 17.20 11.11
CA TRP A 281 24.15 17.52 12.53
C TRP A 281 24.49 16.31 13.43
N PRO A 282 25.78 16.00 13.61
CA PRO A 282 26.21 14.86 14.43
C PRO A 282 25.84 15.00 15.91
N ASP A 283 25.71 16.23 16.41
CA ASP A 283 25.35 16.53 17.80
C ASP A 283 23.91 16.11 18.16
N ASP A 284 23.09 15.78 17.15
CA ASP A 284 21.70 15.31 17.35
C ASP A 284 21.63 13.91 17.96
N ALA A 285 22.73 13.16 18.00
CA ALA A 285 22.76 11.78 18.47
C ALA A 285 22.22 11.62 19.91
N ALA A 286 22.61 12.51 20.83
CA ALA A 286 22.12 12.47 22.21
C ALA A 286 20.61 12.75 22.29
N THR A 287 20.13 13.67 21.46
CA THR A 287 18.71 14.02 21.38
C THR A 287 17.88 12.86 20.82
N LEU A 288 18.36 12.19 19.77
CA LEU A 288 17.70 11.02 19.20
C LEU A 288 17.65 9.86 20.20
N SER A 289 18.69 9.64 21.00
CA SER A 289 18.68 8.62 22.06
C SER A 289 17.58 8.92 23.10
N ARG A 290 17.48 10.16 23.60
CA ARG A 290 16.43 10.54 24.55
C ARG A 290 15.02 10.36 23.99
N LEU A 291 14.82 10.68 22.71
CA LEU A 291 13.54 10.50 22.04
C LEU A 291 13.19 9.01 21.88
N ALA A 292 14.17 8.15 21.60
CA ALA A 292 13.99 6.71 21.55
C ALA A 292 13.63 6.12 22.91
N ASP A 293 14.31 6.56 23.98
CA ASP A 293 14.01 6.15 25.35
C ASP A 293 12.57 6.56 25.72
N ALA A 294 12.17 7.79 25.40
CA ALA A 294 10.81 8.28 25.65
C ALA A 294 9.72 7.50 24.90
N VAL A 295 10.00 7.00 23.68
CA VAL A 295 9.07 6.10 22.97
C VAL A 295 9.01 4.75 23.65
N THR A 296 10.15 4.19 24.05
CA THR A 296 10.23 2.89 24.73
C THR A 296 9.45 2.90 26.05
N ASP A 297 9.54 3.99 26.81
CA ASP A 297 8.75 4.19 28.04
C ASP A 297 7.24 4.22 27.74
N ALA A 298 6.84 4.89 26.64
CA ALA A 298 5.45 4.96 26.21
C ALA A 298 4.91 3.62 25.67
N GLU A 299 5.73 2.84 24.96
CA GLU A 299 5.42 1.48 24.52
C GLU A 299 5.18 0.56 25.73
N THR A 300 6.05 0.65 26.74
CA THR A 300 5.91 -0.11 28.00
C THR A 300 4.60 0.25 28.70
N LEU A 301 4.25 1.54 28.77
CA LEU A 301 2.97 1.98 29.33
C LEU A 301 1.77 1.47 28.52
N LEU A 302 1.86 1.44 27.19
CA LEU A 302 0.82 0.90 26.32
C LEU A 302 0.62 -0.60 26.56
N ASP A 303 1.70 -1.36 26.65
CA ASP A 303 1.67 -2.80 26.95
C ASP A 303 1.00 -3.08 28.31
N GLU A 304 1.34 -2.32 29.35
CA GLU A 304 0.70 -2.40 30.66
C GLU A 304 -0.81 -2.11 30.60
N VAL A 305 -1.24 -1.14 29.80
CA VAL A 305 -2.68 -0.81 29.65
C VAL A 305 -3.43 -1.91 28.90
N VAL A 306 -2.80 -2.53 27.90
CA VAL A 306 -3.42 -3.57 27.07
C VAL A 306 -3.44 -4.92 27.78
N HIS A 307 -2.37 -5.27 28.52
CA HIS A 307 -2.16 -6.61 29.08
C HIS A 307 -2.14 -6.66 30.62
N GLY A 308 -1.86 -5.55 31.30
CA GLY A 308 -1.64 -5.46 32.76
C GLY A 308 -2.88 -5.13 33.60
N GLY A 309 -4.02 -4.83 32.96
CA GLY A 309 -5.29 -4.52 33.64
C GLY A 309 -5.68 -3.03 33.57
N PRO A 310 -6.81 -2.63 34.19
CA PRO A 310 -7.33 -1.27 34.05
C PRO A 310 -6.47 -0.25 34.82
N VAL A 311 -5.65 0.51 34.08
CA VAL A 311 -4.97 1.70 34.60
C VAL A 311 -5.92 2.90 34.49
N PRO A 312 -6.19 3.65 35.57
CA PRO A 312 -6.99 4.87 35.50
C PRO A 312 -6.42 5.87 34.49
N SER A 313 -7.27 6.50 33.67
CA SER A 313 -6.82 7.45 32.64
C SER A 313 -5.95 8.57 33.21
N GLN A 314 -6.25 9.06 34.42
CA GLN A 314 -5.46 10.09 35.09
C GLN A 314 -4.01 9.64 35.38
N GLU A 315 -3.84 8.41 35.88
CA GLU A 315 -2.52 7.86 36.19
C GLU A 315 -1.72 7.61 34.90
N ARG A 316 -2.36 6.99 33.90
CA ARG A 316 -1.77 6.78 32.58
C ARG A 316 -1.30 8.10 31.95
N ASN A 317 -2.16 9.11 31.97
CA ASN A 317 -1.86 10.42 31.40
C ASN A 317 -0.69 11.12 32.12
N ALA A 318 -0.63 11.02 33.45
CA ALA A 318 0.47 11.56 34.23
C ALA A 318 1.81 10.86 33.91
N ARG A 319 1.79 9.54 33.69
CA ARG A 319 2.97 8.75 33.30
C ARG A 319 3.41 9.00 31.86
N ALA A 320 2.48 9.26 30.95
CA ALA A 320 2.78 9.52 29.54
C ALA A 320 3.32 10.93 29.28
N TRP A 321 2.91 11.92 30.09
CA TRP A 321 3.22 13.32 29.84
C TRP A 321 4.73 13.64 29.69
N PRO A 322 5.65 13.10 30.51
CA PRO A 322 7.09 13.36 30.33
C PRO A 322 7.64 12.94 28.95
N ALA A 323 7.14 11.82 28.40
CA ALA A 323 7.51 11.38 27.06
C ALA A 323 6.97 12.34 25.98
N ILE A 324 5.70 12.75 26.11
CA ILE A 324 5.07 13.73 25.22
C ILE A 324 5.83 15.05 25.25
N GLU A 325 6.16 15.57 26.43
CA GLU A 325 6.88 16.83 26.61
C GLU A 325 8.29 16.79 26.00
N THR A 326 9.00 15.66 26.15
CA THR A 326 10.30 15.43 25.51
C THR A 326 10.18 15.52 23.98
N TRP A 327 9.17 14.87 23.41
CA TRP A 327 8.89 14.91 21.97
C TRP A 327 8.40 16.28 21.48
N LEU A 328 7.64 17.02 22.29
CA LEU A 328 7.29 18.40 21.97
C LEU A 328 8.52 19.31 21.98
N THR A 329 9.50 19.08 22.86
CA THR A 329 10.71 19.89 22.94
C THR A 329 11.67 19.58 21.79
N ASP A 330 11.96 18.30 21.59
CA ASP A 330 13.04 17.85 20.71
C ASP A 330 12.56 17.31 19.34
N GLY A 331 11.25 17.28 19.09
CA GLY A 331 10.65 16.68 17.89
C GLY A 331 11.14 17.27 16.56
N GLU A 332 11.45 18.57 16.50
CA GLU A 332 12.03 19.18 15.29
C GLU A 332 13.43 18.64 14.97
N THR A 333 14.19 18.26 15.99
CA THR A 333 15.48 17.56 15.83
C THR A 333 15.32 16.20 15.21
N PHE A 334 14.33 15.46 15.65
CA PHE A 334 13.98 14.20 15.02
C PHE A 334 13.50 14.40 13.57
N LEU A 335 12.59 15.35 13.31
CA LEU A 335 12.04 15.56 11.97
C LEU A 335 13.11 15.97 10.95
N ARG A 336 14.11 16.79 11.34
CA ARG A 336 15.23 17.11 10.44
C ARG A 336 16.08 15.88 10.12
N GLN A 337 16.39 15.04 11.12
CA GLN A 337 17.18 13.83 10.94
C GLN A 337 16.45 12.78 10.11
N ALA A 338 15.14 12.59 10.37
CA ALA A 338 14.28 11.71 9.60
C ALA A 338 14.23 12.13 8.12
N ARG A 339 14.09 13.43 7.81
CA ARG A 339 14.07 13.92 6.42
C ARG A 339 15.37 13.64 5.67
N VAL A 340 16.53 13.82 6.31
CA VAL A 340 17.84 13.53 5.70
C VAL A 340 18.08 12.03 5.54
N SER A 341 17.49 11.23 6.43
CA SER A 341 17.63 9.77 6.42
C SER A 341 16.62 9.07 5.49
N ALA A 342 15.92 9.83 4.63
CA ALA A 342 15.02 9.26 3.66
C ALA A 342 15.74 8.23 2.77
N PRO A 343 15.11 7.08 2.46
CA PRO A 343 15.70 6.09 1.58
C PRO A 343 16.01 6.74 0.23
N HIS A 344 17.28 6.67 -0.16
CA HIS A 344 17.77 7.34 -1.36
C HIS A 344 17.27 6.58 -2.58
N ARG A 345 16.67 7.29 -3.52
CA ARG A 345 16.60 6.82 -4.90
C ARG A 345 18.03 6.66 -5.36
N ARG A 346 18.53 5.43 -5.56
CA ARG A 346 19.75 5.23 -6.35
C ARG A 346 19.54 6.02 -7.65
N PRO A 347 20.34 7.04 -7.96
CA PRO A 347 20.31 7.61 -9.29
C PRO A 347 20.59 6.44 -10.22
N ALA A 348 19.71 6.18 -11.18
CA ALA A 348 20.08 5.35 -12.31
C ALA A 348 21.37 5.99 -12.84
N LEU A 349 22.49 5.27 -12.75
CA LEU A 349 23.73 5.70 -13.39
C LEU A 349 23.34 6.12 -14.81
N PRO A 350 23.75 7.31 -15.28
CA PRO A 350 23.41 7.75 -16.62
C PRO A 350 23.83 6.63 -17.56
N VAL A 351 22.84 6.06 -18.27
CA VAL A 351 23.09 5.11 -19.35
C VAL A 351 24.09 5.80 -20.26
N SER A 352 25.33 5.32 -20.25
CA SER A 352 26.36 5.79 -21.16
C SER A 352 25.75 5.85 -22.55
N ALA A 353 25.87 7.04 -23.16
CA ALA A 353 25.30 7.37 -24.45
C ALA A 353 25.44 6.23 -25.47
N PRO A 354 24.48 6.07 -26.41
CA PRO A 354 24.53 4.99 -27.38
C PRO A 354 25.86 5.00 -28.11
N ALA A 355 26.49 3.82 -28.19
CA ALA A 355 27.69 3.60 -28.98
C ALA A 355 27.48 4.17 -30.38
N ARG A 356 28.44 4.99 -30.82
CA ARG A 356 28.52 5.56 -32.17
C ARG A 356 28.15 4.50 -33.23
N PRO A 357 27.27 4.81 -34.20
CA PRO A 357 27.07 3.91 -35.32
C PRO A 357 28.38 3.73 -36.07
N LEU A 358 28.78 2.46 -36.24
CA LEU A 358 29.81 2.04 -37.18
C LEU A 358 29.40 2.55 -38.57
N THR A 359 30.18 3.49 -39.10
CA THR A 359 30.08 3.97 -40.49
C THR A 359 30.17 2.77 -41.43
N ALA A 360 29.06 2.44 -42.08
CA ALA A 360 29.05 1.53 -43.21
C ALA A 360 29.88 2.14 -44.35
N ALA A 361 31.03 1.53 -44.63
CA ALA A 361 31.79 1.82 -45.83
C ALA A 361 30.93 1.46 -47.05
N ARG A 362 30.63 2.47 -47.87
CA ARG A 362 29.90 2.35 -49.13
C ARG A 362 30.84 1.72 -50.17
N PRO A 363 30.43 0.67 -50.91
CA PRO A 363 31.20 0.20 -52.05
C PRO A 363 31.06 1.21 -53.20
N THR A 364 32.20 1.71 -53.67
CA THR A 364 32.30 2.53 -54.88
C THR A 364 32.00 1.66 -56.10
N HIS A 365 30.83 1.86 -56.70
CA HIS A 365 30.61 1.58 -58.12
C HIS A 365 31.36 2.64 -58.94
N LEU A 366 32.30 2.20 -59.77
CA LEU A 366 32.76 2.97 -60.92
C LEU A 366 32.75 2.03 -62.13
N SER A 367 31.86 2.33 -63.04
CA SER A 367 31.79 1.79 -64.39
C SER A 367 32.80 2.54 -65.27
N HIS A 368 33.69 1.82 -65.93
CA HIS A 368 34.01 1.97 -67.35
C HIS A 368 34.90 0.81 -67.83
#